data_AF-A0A935V461-F1
#
_entry.id   AF-A0A935V461-F1
#
_cell.length_a   1.000
_cell.length_b   1.000
_cell.length_c   1.000
_cell.angle_alpha   90.00
_cell.angle_beta   90.00
_cell.angle_gamma   90.00
#
_symmetry.space_group_name_H-M   'P 1'
#
loop_
_entity.id
_entity.type
_entity.pdbx_description
1 polymer ?
#
loop_
_entity_poly.entity_id
_entity_poly.type
_entity_poly.pdbx_seq_one_letter_code
_entity_poly.pdbx_strand_id
1 'polypeptide(L)' 'MVEEGSNVLPGTDPARIVAEARKLLRGAGRQGRRPHLWDGKAAQRIVAVLAGELART' A
#
# COMPACT_ATOMS: atom_id res chain seq x y z
N MET A 1 -0.11 -2.51 -0.02
CA MET A 1 -0.36 -1.30 -0.86
C MET A 1 -0.73 -1.66 -2.30
N VAL A 2 0.02 -2.52 -3.00
CA VAL A 2 -0.35 -2.90 -4.38
C VAL A 2 -1.58 -3.81 -4.40
N GLU A 3 -1.68 -4.79 -3.50
CA GLU A 3 -2.84 -5.70 -3.46
C GLU A 3 -4.12 -5.06 -2.96
N GLU A 4 -4.01 -4.10 -2.03
CA GLU A 4 -5.17 -3.48 -1.37
C GLU A 4 -5.47 -2.07 -1.84
N GLY A 5 -4.49 -1.37 -2.42
CA GLY A 5 -4.62 0.02 -2.84
C GLY A 5 -5.07 0.17 -4.30
N SER A 6 -5.18 1.43 -4.74
CA SER A 6 -5.56 1.80 -6.10
C SER A 6 -4.41 1.72 -7.10
N ASN A 7 -3.21 1.40 -6.64
CA ASN A 7 -2.03 1.33 -7.50
C ASN A 7 -2.07 0.09 -8.41
N VAL A 8 -1.61 0.27 -9.64
CA VAL A 8 -1.40 -0.81 -10.62
C VAL A 8 0.08 -0.82 -10.98
N LEU A 9 0.71 -2.00 -10.98
CA LEU A 9 2.08 -2.20 -11.44
C LEU A 9 2.03 -2.85 -12.84
N PRO A 10 2.16 -2.06 -13.93
CA PRO A 10 2.03 -2.59 -15.30
C PRO A 10 3.25 -3.38 -15.80
N GLY A 11 4.32 -3.48 -15.00
CA GLY A 11 5.62 -4.00 -15.43
C GLY A 11 6.43 -2.93 -16.17
N THR A 12 7.31 -3.36 -17.08
CA THR A 12 8.27 -2.48 -17.79
C THR A 12 7.94 -2.26 -19.26
N ASP A 13 6.88 -2.88 -19.80
CA ASP A 13 6.44 -2.67 -21.18
C ASP A 13 5.88 -1.24 -21.35
N PRO A 14 6.50 -0.39 -22.21
CA PRO A 14 6.04 0.97 -22.44
C PRO A 14 4.58 1.07 -22.90
N ALA A 15 4.12 0.14 -23.73
CA ALA A 15 2.74 0.16 -24.23
C ALA A 15 1.75 -0.06 -23.09
N ARG A 16 2.04 -0.99 -22.17
CA ARG A 16 1.22 -1.26 -20.99
C ARG A 16 1.22 -0.11 -20.00
N ILE A 17 2.37 0.52 -19.79
CA ILE A 17 2.49 1.71 -18.91
C ILE A 17 1.59 2.84 -19.42
N VAL A 18 1.69 3.17 -20.71
CA VAL A 18 0.88 4.24 -21.32
C VAL A 18 -0.61 3.90 -21.29
N ALA A 19 -0.97 2.64 -21.52
CA ALA A 19 -2.37 2.19 -21.45
C ALA A 19 -2.97 2.37 -20.05
N GLU A 20 -2.27 1.93 -19.00
CA GLU A 20 -2.73 2.09 -17.62
C GLU A 20 -2.79 3.57 -17.19
N ALA A 21 -1.82 4.39 -17.62
CA ALA A 21 -1.85 5.84 -17.36
C ALA A 21 -3.09 6.51 -17.97
N ARG A 22 -3.42 6.20 -19.23
CA ARG A 22 -4.63 6.72 -19.90
C ARG A 22 -5.91 6.26 -19.22
N LYS A 23 -5.96 5.01 -18.74
CA LYS A 23 -7.09 4.47 -17.98
C LYS A 23 -7.29 5.25 -16.67
N LEU A 24 -6.20 5.52 -15.94
CA LEU A 24 -6.22 6.32 -14.72
C LEU A 24 -6.74 7.75 -14.98
N LEU A 25 -6.21 8.44 -16.00
CA LEU A 25 -6.58 9.82 -16.32
C LEU A 25 -8.06 9.99 -16.72
N ARG A 26 -8.70 8.93 -17.21
CA ARG A 26 -10.14 8.92 -17.52
C ARG A 26 -11.02 8.52 -16.33
N GLY A 27 -10.46 8.39 -15.13
CA GLY A 27 -11.18 7.99 -13.91
C GLY A 27 -11.48 6.49 -13.82
N ALA A 28 -10.95 5.67 -14.74
CA ALA A 28 -11.16 4.22 -14.75
C ALA A 28 -10.04 3.44 -14.04
N GLY A 29 -9.30 4.11 -13.14
CA GLY A 29 -8.24 3.50 -12.34
C GLY A 29 -8.77 2.41 -11.39
N ARG A 30 -7.86 1.57 -10.87
CA ARG A 30 -8.22 0.55 -9.88
C ARG A 30 -8.75 1.22 -8.62
N GLN A 31 -9.89 0.76 -8.11
CA GLN A 31 -10.38 1.16 -6.80
C GLN A 31 -9.67 0.35 -5.71
N GLY A 32 -9.02 1.06 -4.80
CA GLY A 32 -8.39 0.48 -3.62
C GLY A 32 -9.28 0.63 -2.38
N ARG A 33 -8.87 -0.04 -1.32
CA ARG A 33 -9.34 0.18 0.04
C ARG A 33 -8.18 0.63 0.92
N ARG A 34 -8.50 1.09 2.12
CA ARG A 34 -7.49 1.31 3.15
C ARG A 34 -6.83 -0.05 3.49
N PRO A 35 -5.52 -0.22 3.29
CA PRO A 35 -4.82 -1.44 3.64
C PRO A 35 -4.98 -1.83 5.11
N HIS A 36 -4.78 -3.11 5.39
CA HIS A 36 -4.73 -3.60 6.76
C HIS A 36 -3.66 -2.83 7.58
N LEU A 37 -3.98 -2.48 8.83
CA LEU A 37 -3.12 -1.73 9.77
C LEU A 37 -2.80 -0.26 9.40
N TRP A 38 -3.39 0.30 8.35
CA TRP A 38 -3.37 1.75 8.08
C TRP A 38 -4.38 2.51 8.95
N ASP A 39 -4.33 2.25 10.25
CA ASP A 39 -5.22 2.84 11.27
C ASP A 39 -4.57 4.01 12.03
N GLY A 40 -3.35 4.41 11.64
CA GLY A 40 -2.58 5.45 12.32
C GLY A 40 -1.96 5.01 13.66
N LYS A 41 -2.03 3.73 14.02
CA LYS A 41 -1.54 3.20 15.31
C LYS A 41 -0.19 2.49 15.23
N ALA A 42 0.62 2.82 14.23
CA ALA A 42 1.91 2.16 14.02
C ALA A 42 2.85 2.37 15.22
N ALA A 43 2.92 3.60 15.74
CA ALA A 43 3.77 3.94 16.87
C ALA A 43 3.44 3.08 18.11
N GLN A 44 2.16 2.95 18.47
CA GLN A 44 1.71 2.17 19.63
C GLN A 44 2.09 0.69 19.48
N ARG A 45 1.91 0.11 18.29
CA ARG A 45 2.30 -1.28 18.01
C ARG A 45 3.80 -1.49 18.11
N ILE A 46 4.60 -0.56 17.58
CA ILE A 46 6.06 -0.62 17.65
C ILE A 46 6.52 -0.58 19.11
N VAL A 47 6.02 0.37 19.89
CA VAL A 47 6.35 0.49 21.32
C VAL A 47 6.00 -0.79 22.09
N ALA A 48 4.84 -1.40 21.81
CA ALA A 48 4.44 -2.65 22.46
C ALA A 48 5.43 -3.80 22.19
N VAL A 49 5.94 -3.92 20.96
CA VAL A 49 6.95 -4.94 20.62
C VAL A 49 8.27 -4.65 21.35
N LEU A 50 8.77 -3.41 21.30
CA LEU A 50 10.03 -3.02 21.94
C LEU A 50 10.00 -3.22 23.46
N ALA A 51 8.89 -2.84 24.11
CA ALA A 51 8.70 -3.06 25.53
C ALA A 51 8.72 -4.57 25.88
N GLY A 52 8.10 -5.40 25.03
CA GLY A 52 8.14 -6.85 25.18
C GLY A 52 9.54 -7.45 25.02
N GLU A 53 10.34 -6.96 24.07
CA GLU A 53 11.75 -7.40 23.92
C GLU A 53 12.62 -6.99 25.11
N LEU A 54 12.48 -5.75 25.58
CA LEU A 54 13.25 -5.25 26.73
C LEU A 54 12.91 -5.99 28.02
N ALA A 55 11.66 -6.37 28.22
CA ALA A 55 11.25 -7.16 29.39
C ALA A 55 11.75 -8.62 29.38
N ARG A 56 12.24 -9.10 28.22
CA ARG A 56 12.85 -10.44 28.08
C ARG A 56 14.36 -10.45 28.31
N THR A 57 14.99 -9.28 28.41
CA THR A 57 16.44 -9.13 28.63
C THR A 57 16.71 -8.90 30.12
#